data_AF-T1BYE5-F1
#
_entry.id   AF-T1BYE5-F1
#
_cell.length_a   1.000
_cell.length_b   1.000
_cell.length_c   1.000
_cell.angle_alpha   90.00
_cell.angle_beta   90.00
_cell.angle_gamma   90.00
#
_symmetry.space_group_name_H-M   'P 1'
#
loop_
_entity.id
_entity.type
_entity.pdbx_description
1 polymer ?
#
loop_
_entity_poly.entity_id
_entity_poly.type
_entity_poly.pdbx_seq_one_letter_code
_entity_poly.pdbx_strand_id
1 'polypeptide(L)'
;PTPTHTSRAGSTFPSTCPPRRISSGPTRSLLDPSITFVQDTIAKIDVKAQKLTSKEGKEISYDILVIATGSVPRPDLTPGLVEAGHWFHTEEGAIKLRDALRTFTGGRIVISMGVPHKCPVAPVEVTLMLDEYLRKRGLREKTEITYTYP
;
A
#
# COMPACT_ATOMS: atom_id res chain seq x y z
N PRO A 1 -16.06 -4.34 3.91
CA PRO A 1 -15.07 -5.33 4.39
C PRO A 1 -14.52 -6.23 3.28
N THR A 2 -13.19 -6.31 3.14
CA THR A 2 -12.55 -7.13 2.11
C THR A 2 -12.57 -8.62 2.51
N PRO A 3 -13.22 -9.51 1.72
CA PRO A 3 -13.29 -10.96 2.04
C PRO A 3 -11.96 -11.69 1.83
N THR A 4 -11.03 -11.03 1.16
CA THR A 4 -9.76 -11.57 0.70
C THR A 4 -8.63 -10.91 1.45
N HIS A 5 -7.73 -11.72 2.02
CA HIS A 5 -6.50 -11.23 2.58
C HIS A 5 -5.39 -11.31 1.53
N THR A 6 -4.61 -10.23 1.44
CA THR A 6 -3.53 -10.08 0.47
C THR A 6 -2.22 -9.84 1.19
N SER A 7 -1.24 -10.74 1.04
CA SER A 7 0.13 -10.49 1.50
C SER A 7 0.77 -9.40 0.64
N ARG A 8 1.21 -8.31 1.27
CA ARG A 8 1.83 -7.15 0.59
C ARG A 8 3.35 -7.04 0.83
N ALA A 9 3.97 -8.05 1.44
CA ALA A 9 5.39 -8.03 1.82
C ALA A 9 6.37 -7.99 0.62
N GLY A 10 5.89 -7.99 -0.62
CA GLY A 10 6.73 -7.94 -1.83
C GLY A 10 6.15 -7.11 -2.97
N SER A 11 5.30 -6.12 -2.69
CA SER A 11 4.74 -5.24 -3.74
C SER A 11 5.69 -4.14 -4.22
N THR A 12 6.97 -4.19 -3.83
CA THR A 12 8.03 -3.27 -4.28
C THR A 12 8.43 -3.59 -5.74
N PHE A 13 8.55 -2.53 -6.53
CA PHE A 13 8.57 -2.51 -8.00
C PHE A 13 10.01 -2.23 -8.53
N PRO A 14 10.47 -2.68 -9.73
CA PRO A 14 10.31 -3.95 -10.44
C PRO A 14 11.59 -4.80 -10.37
N SER A 15 11.52 -6.00 -9.80
CA SER A 15 12.44 -7.06 -10.22
C SER A 15 11.91 -7.66 -11.52
N THR A 16 12.78 -8.24 -12.35
CA THR A 16 12.45 -9.05 -13.53
C THR A 16 11.63 -10.31 -13.22
N CYS A 17 11.09 -10.42 -12.01
CA CYS A 17 10.20 -11.47 -11.61
C CYS A 17 8.82 -11.20 -12.26
N PRO A 18 8.25 -12.16 -13.02
CA PRO A 18 6.82 -12.09 -13.34
C PRO A 18 6.04 -11.95 -12.02
N PRO A 19 4.83 -11.36 -12.01
CA PRO A 19 4.01 -11.25 -10.81
C PRO A 19 3.61 -12.65 -10.31
N ARG A 20 4.55 -13.41 -9.75
CA ARG A 20 4.31 -14.71 -9.16
C ARG A 20 3.72 -14.45 -7.79
N ARG A 21 2.38 -14.47 -7.82
CA ARG A 21 1.43 -14.54 -6.72
C ARG A 21 1.68 -13.50 -5.62
N ILE A 22 1.08 -12.33 -5.82
CA ILE A 22 0.30 -11.75 -4.72
C ILE A 22 -0.59 -12.88 -4.20
N SER A 23 -0.24 -13.46 -3.04
CA SER A 23 -1.02 -14.53 -2.46
C SER A 23 -2.29 -13.90 -1.88
N SER A 24 -3.34 -13.90 -2.68
CA SER A 24 -4.68 -13.54 -2.26
C SER A 24 -5.45 -14.82 -1.94
N GLY A 25 -5.94 -14.94 -0.72
CA GLY A 25 -6.75 -16.08 -0.27
C GLY A 25 -7.95 -15.62 0.55
N PRO A 26 -8.97 -16.46 0.73
CA PRO A 26 -10.07 -16.17 1.63
C PRO A 26 -9.53 -15.88 3.03
N THR A 27 -9.94 -14.77 3.66
CA THR A 27 -9.45 -14.44 5.01
C THR A 27 -9.74 -15.57 5.99
N ARG A 28 -10.88 -16.27 5.84
CA ARG A 28 -11.26 -17.39 6.69
C ARG A 28 -10.26 -18.54 6.70
N SER A 29 -9.60 -18.84 5.56
CA SER A 29 -8.65 -19.96 5.48
C SER A 29 -7.33 -19.68 6.20
N LEU A 30 -7.08 -18.41 6.57
CA LEU A 30 -5.90 -18.01 7.34
C LEU A 30 -6.14 -18.02 8.85
N LEU A 31 -7.39 -18.13 9.28
CA LEU A 31 -7.78 -18.10 10.68
C LEU A 31 -7.88 -19.52 11.22
N ASP A 32 -7.51 -19.70 12.49
CA ASP A 32 -7.78 -20.94 13.20
C ASP A 32 -9.29 -21.28 13.13
N PRO A 33 -9.67 -22.55 12.94
CA PRO A 33 -11.08 -22.95 12.86
C PRO A 33 -11.93 -22.51 14.06
N SER A 34 -11.36 -22.38 15.25
CA SER A 34 -12.05 -21.94 16.47
C SER A 34 -12.38 -20.44 16.48
N ILE A 35 -11.78 -19.63 15.61
CA ILE A 35 -12.01 -18.19 15.55
C ILE A 35 -13.34 -17.89 14.85
N THR A 36 -14.24 -17.22 15.56
CA THR A 36 -15.46 -16.65 14.97
C THR A 36 -15.09 -15.48 14.06
N PHE A 37 -15.19 -15.71 12.75
CA PHE A 37 -14.93 -14.68 11.75
C PHE A 37 -16.23 -13.92 11.41
N VAL A 38 -16.23 -12.61 11.64
CA VAL A 38 -17.34 -11.72 11.29
C VAL A 38 -16.86 -10.75 10.21
N GLN A 39 -17.42 -10.86 9.01
CA GLN A 39 -17.10 -9.95 7.91
C GLN A 39 -17.99 -8.70 7.99
N ASP A 40 -17.52 -7.67 8.68
CA ASP A 40 -18.25 -6.42 8.87
C ASP A 40 -17.30 -5.20 8.80
N THR A 41 -17.84 -4.02 8.53
CA THR A 41 -17.11 -2.74 8.55
C THR A 41 -17.50 -1.98 9.81
N ILE A 42 -16.55 -1.81 10.73
CA ILE A 42 -16.78 -1.04 11.96
C ILE A 42 -16.73 0.46 11.63
N ALA A 43 -17.77 1.19 12.04
CA ALA A 43 -17.91 2.62 11.83
C ALA A 43 -17.53 3.44 13.07
N LYS A 44 -17.77 2.90 14.27
CA LYS A 44 -17.47 3.58 15.54
C LYS A 44 -16.95 2.61 16.59
N ILE A 45 -16.01 3.08 17.40
CA ILE A 45 -15.49 2.40 18.57
C ILE A 45 -15.85 3.26 19.79
N ASP A 46 -16.65 2.72 20.71
CA ASP A 46 -16.91 3.32 22.02
C ASP A 46 -16.09 2.58 23.07
N VAL A 47 -15.01 3.21 23.52
CA VAL A 47 -14.09 2.64 24.51
C VAL A 47 -14.69 2.64 25.91
N LYS A 48 -15.55 3.62 26.24
CA LYS A 48 -16.15 3.73 27.58
C LYS A 48 -17.26 2.70 27.77
N ALA A 49 -18.09 2.51 26.74
CA ALA A 49 -19.16 1.51 26.76
C ALA A 49 -18.67 0.10 26.39
N GLN A 50 -17.40 -0.04 25.99
CA GLN A 50 -16.81 -1.28 25.47
C GLN A 50 -17.64 -1.90 24.31
N LYS A 51 -18.02 -1.04 23.35
CA LYS A 51 -18.87 -1.41 22.21
C LYS A 51 -18.29 -0.95 20.88
N LEU A 52 -18.53 -1.76 19.86
CA LEU A 52 -18.30 -1.41 18.46
C LEU A 52 -19.66 -1.23 17.79
N THR A 53 -19.74 -0.26 16.88
CA THR A 53 -20.91 -0.08 16.01
C THR A 53 -20.48 -0.33 14.58
N SER A 54 -21.13 -1.30 13.92
CA SER A 54 -20.92 -1.53 12.50
C SER A 54 -21.55 -0.44 11.65
N LYS A 55 -21.15 -0.39 10.37
CA LYS A 55 -21.75 0.53 9.40
C LYS A 55 -23.25 0.28 9.21
N GLU A 56 -23.70 -0.94 9.45
CA GLU A 56 -25.11 -1.35 9.39
C GLU A 56 -25.85 -1.13 10.72
N GLY A 57 -25.19 -0.55 11.72
CA GLY A 57 -25.79 -0.23 13.01
C GLY A 57 -25.78 -1.39 14.02
N LYS A 58 -25.14 -2.52 13.70
CA LYS A 58 -25.00 -3.64 14.64
C LYS A 58 -24.06 -3.27 15.77
N GLU A 59 -24.48 -3.54 17.01
CA GLU A 59 -23.63 -3.38 18.19
C GLU A 59 -22.90 -4.69 18.52
N ILE A 60 -21.62 -4.59 18.85
CA ILE A 60 -20.77 -5.70 19.28
C ILE A 60 -20.03 -5.29 20.55
N SER A 61 -20.31 -5.96 21.67
CA SER A 61 -19.59 -5.75 22.93
C SER A 61 -18.27 -6.52 22.96
N TYR A 62 -17.29 -6.03 23.70
CA TYR A 62 -16.00 -6.69 23.89
C TYR A 62 -15.47 -6.52 25.31
N ASP A 63 -14.71 -7.48 25.80
CA ASP A 63 -13.92 -7.31 27.04
C ASP A 63 -12.56 -6.69 26.72
N ILE A 64 -11.92 -7.18 25.65
CA ILE A 64 -10.61 -6.73 25.15
C ILE A 64 -10.73 -6.42 23.66
N LEU A 65 -10.24 -5.25 23.24
CA LEU A 65 -10.20 -4.82 21.85
C LEU A 65 -8.77 -4.68 21.35
N VAL A 66 -8.41 -5.46 20.32
CA VAL A 66 -7.16 -5.32 19.58
C VAL A 66 -7.44 -4.63 18.25
N ILE A 67 -6.81 -3.48 18.02
CA ILE A 67 -6.98 -2.70 16.79
C ILE A 67 -5.84 -3.04 15.82
N ALA A 68 -6.18 -3.73 14.73
CA ALA A 68 -5.25 -4.13 13.67
C ALA A 68 -5.77 -3.72 12.28
N THR A 69 -6.39 -2.54 12.17
CA THR A 69 -7.03 -2.04 10.94
C THR A 69 -6.04 -1.60 9.85
N GLY A 70 -4.75 -1.50 10.17
CA GLY A 70 -3.69 -1.09 9.25
C GLY A 70 -3.76 0.40 8.89
N SER A 71 -3.11 0.76 7.78
CA SER A 71 -3.02 2.14 7.28
C SER A 71 -3.56 2.26 5.86
N VAL A 72 -4.19 3.38 5.53
CA VAL A 72 -4.70 3.69 4.19
C VAL A 72 -3.85 4.81 3.56
N PRO A 73 -3.35 4.65 2.32
CA PRO A 73 -2.68 5.73 1.60
C PRO A 73 -3.62 6.92 1.39
N ARG A 74 -3.13 8.14 1.63
CA ARG A 74 -3.89 9.39 1.50
C ARG A 74 -3.24 10.32 0.48
N PRO A 75 -3.27 9.99 -0.82
CA PRO A 75 -2.67 10.83 -1.85
C PRO A 75 -3.35 12.20 -1.95
N ASP A 76 -4.61 12.30 -1.51
CA ASP A 76 -5.40 13.52 -1.43
C ASP A 76 -4.86 14.57 -0.45
N LEU A 77 -3.96 14.19 0.47
CA LEU A 77 -3.28 15.15 1.35
C LEU A 77 -2.17 15.94 0.65
N THR A 78 -1.73 15.50 -0.53
CA THR A 78 -0.70 16.19 -1.32
C THR A 78 -1.34 16.79 -2.57
N PRO A 79 -1.46 18.13 -2.68
CA PRO A 79 -2.02 18.77 -3.86
C PRO A 79 -1.30 18.34 -5.15
N GLY A 80 -2.06 17.93 -6.16
CA GLY A 80 -1.53 17.49 -7.47
C GLY A 80 -1.10 16.01 -7.54
N LEU A 81 -1.05 15.29 -6.40
CA LEU A 81 -0.58 13.91 -6.38
C LEU A 81 -1.62 12.93 -6.94
N VAL A 82 -2.91 13.19 -6.75
CA VAL A 82 -3.99 12.34 -7.27
C VAL A 82 -4.07 12.44 -8.79
N GLU A 83 -3.82 13.62 -9.34
CA GLU A 83 -3.97 13.97 -10.74
C GLU A 83 -2.78 13.53 -11.59
N ALA A 84 -1.55 13.72 -11.08
CA ALA A 84 -0.33 13.53 -11.85
C ALA A 84 0.73 12.64 -11.16
N GLY A 85 0.44 12.19 -9.94
CA GLY A 85 1.38 11.41 -9.14
C GLY A 85 1.29 9.90 -9.34
N HIS A 86 2.33 9.22 -8.87
CA HIS A 86 2.36 7.76 -8.78
C HIS A 86 2.71 7.31 -7.37
N TRP A 87 2.07 6.25 -6.90
CA TRP A 87 2.38 5.60 -5.63
C TRP A 87 2.28 4.08 -5.80
N PHE A 88 3.09 3.32 -5.06
CA PHE A 88 3.16 1.85 -5.18
C PHE A 88 2.54 1.11 -3.98
N HIS A 89 1.89 1.85 -3.08
CA HIS A 89 1.34 1.32 -1.84
C HIS A 89 0.00 0.59 -2.00
N THR A 90 -0.63 0.73 -3.18
CA THR A 90 -1.81 -0.01 -3.63
C THR A 90 -1.45 -0.81 -4.88
N GLU A 91 -2.17 -1.90 -5.12
CA GLU A 91 -1.97 -2.74 -6.32
C GLU A 91 -2.16 -1.92 -7.60
N GLU A 92 -3.28 -1.20 -7.70
CA GLU A 92 -3.57 -0.31 -8.83
C GLU A 92 -2.47 0.75 -9.02
N GLY A 93 -1.99 1.35 -7.93
CA GLY A 93 -0.94 2.35 -7.99
C GLY A 93 0.38 1.77 -8.50
N ALA A 94 0.75 0.57 -8.03
CA ALA A 94 1.95 -0.14 -8.50
C ALA A 94 1.88 -0.49 -9.99
N ILE A 95 0.70 -0.90 -10.48
CA ILE A 95 0.45 -1.16 -11.91
C ILE A 95 0.58 0.14 -12.72
N LYS A 96 -0.01 1.25 -12.27
CA LYS A 96 0.12 2.55 -12.96
C LYS A 96 1.57 3.03 -13.00
N LEU A 97 2.30 2.89 -11.88
CA LEU A 97 3.73 3.23 -11.80
C LEU A 97 4.55 2.38 -12.78
N ARG A 98 4.29 1.08 -12.88
CA ARG A 98 4.94 0.21 -13.87
C ARG A 98 4.81 0.76 -15.28
N ASP A 99 3.57 1.05 -15.66
CA ASP A 99 3.24 1.33 -17.04
C ASP A 99 3.79 2.72 -17.42
N ALA A 100 3.78 3.68 -16.49
CA ALA A 100 4.48 4.96 -16.63
C ALA A 100 6.01 4.79 -16.77
N LEU A 101 6.64 3.94 -15.93
CA LEU A 101 8.08 3.68 -16.03
C LEU A 101 8.48 2.97 -17.31
N ARG A 102 7.59 2.19 -17.94
CA ARG A 102 7.85 1.54 -19.24
C ARG A 102 7.90 2.53 -20.40
N THR A 103 7.04 3.54 -20.38
CA THR A 103 6.98 4.57 -21.44
C THR A 103 7.91 5.75 -21.18
N PHE A 104 8.49 5.87 -19.98
CA PHE A 104 9.46 6.90 -19.62
C PHE A 104 10.70 6.85 -20.53
N THR A 105 11.13 8.04 -21.00
CA THR A 105 12.23 8.22 -21.96
C THR A 105 13.38 9.08 -21.43
N GLY A 106 13.29 9.56 -20.19
CA GLY A 106 14.28 10.46 -19.56
C GLY A 106 13.61 11.69 -18.96
N GLY A 107 14.34 12.44 -18.13
CA GLY A 107 13.83 13.62 -17.42
C GLY A 107 14.12 13.58 -15.93
N ARG A 108 13.24 14.14 -15.11
CA ARG A 108 13.39 14.17 -13.65
C ARG A 108 12.36 13.26 -12.99
N ILE A 109 12.82 12.43 -12.07
CA ILE A 109 11.96 11.63 -11.18
C ILE A 109 12.20 12.10 -9.76
N VAL A 110 11.14 12.57 -9.12
CA VAL A 110 11.14 12.95 -7.70
C VAL A 110 10.44 11.87 -6.89
N ILE A 111 11.15 11.30 -5.93
CA ILE A 111 10.63 10.32 -4.98
C ILE A 111 10.51 11.04 -3.64
N SER A 112 9.28 11.19 -3.17
CA SER A 112 8.99 11.86 -1.91
C SER A 112 8.14 10.98 -0.99
N MET A 113 8.38 11.12 0.31
CA MET A 113 7.61 10.46 1.36
C MET A 113 6.95 11.50 2.28
N GLY A 114 5.67 11.30 2.58
CA GLY A 114 5.00 12.02 3.67
C GLY A 114 5.17 11.32 5.03
N VAL A 115 4.81 12.02 6.10
CA VAL A 115 4.69 11.48 7.46
C VAL A 115 3.22 11.62 7.90
N PRO A 116 2.61 10.59 8.53
CA PRO A 116 3.15 9.27 8.81
C PRO A 116 3.12 8.34 7.59
N HIS A 117 4.13 7.48 7.45
CA HIS A 117 4.23 6.49 6.37
C HIS A 117 4.25 5.06 6.89
N LYS A 118 3.86 4.11 6.03
CA LYS A 118 4.09 2.69 6.25
C LYS A 118 5.46 2.32 5.67
N CYS A 119 6.29 1.60 6.44
CA CYS A 119 7.61 1.09 6.05
C CYS A 119 8.57 2.16 5.46
N PRO A 120 9.43 2.80 6.29
CA PRO A 120 10.36 3.84 5.83
C PRO A 120 11.34 3.37 4.75
N VAL A 121 11.63 2.07 4.72
CA VAL A 121 12.66 1.49 3.85
C VAL A 121 12.19 1.38 2.39
N ALA A 122 10.89 1.24 2.14
CA ALA A 122 10.39 0.93 0.81
C ALA A 122 10.70 2.01 -0.25
N PRO A 123 10.64 3.32 0.04
CA PRO A 123 11.02 4.33 -0.95
C PRO A 123 12.52 4.39 -1.24
N VAL A 124 13.37 4.01 -0.29
CA VAL A 124 14.82 3.87 -0.55
C VAL A 124 15.06 2.67 -1.46
N GLU A 125 14.44 1.52 -1.19
CA GLU A 125 14.52 0.34 -2.05
C GLU A 125 14.06 0.66 -3.48
N VAL A 126 12.91 1.32 -3.63
CA VAL A 126 12.38 1.72 -4.94
C VAL A 126 13.34 2.69 -5.65
N THR A 127 13.99 3.59 -4.92
CA THR A 127 14.99 4.50 -5.51
C THR A 127 16.17 3.73 -6.11
N LEU A 128 16.70 2.75 -5.37
CA LEU A 128 17.82 1.92 -5.84
C LEU A 128 17.42 0.99 -6.99
N MET A 129 16.24 0.38 -6.90
CA MET A 129 15.68 -0.47 -7.98
C MET A 129 15.40 0.35 -9.25
N LEU A 130 14.95 1.60 -9.10
CA LEU A 130 14.73 2.50 -10.22
C LEU A 130 16.05 2.88 -10.91
N ASP A 131 17.11 3.17 -10.15
CA ASP A 131 18.44 3.43 -10.70
C ASP A 131 18.92 2.26 -11.57
N GLU A 132 18.84 1.03 -11.06
CA GLU A 132 19.19 -0.18 -11.80
C GLU A 132 18.30 -0.36 -13.05
N TYR A 133 16.99 -0.17 -12.92
CA TYR A 133 16.04 -0.26 -14.03
C TYR A 133 16.36 0.72 -15.16
N LEU A 134 16.68 1.97 -14.83
CA LEU A 134 17.05 3.00 -15.80
C LEU A 134 18.40 2.70 -16.47
N ARG A 135 19.38 2.13 -15.74
CA ARG A 135 20.65 1.68 -16.32
C ARG A 135 20.42 0.59 -17.35
N LYS A 136 19.61 -0.42 -17.02
CA LYS A 136 19.26 -1.52 -17.96
C LYS A 136 18.56 -1.02 -19.22
N ARG A 137 17.85 0.11 -19.15
CA ARG A 137 17.20 0.75 -20.30
C ARG A 137 18.08 1.78 -21.04
N GLY A 138 19.31 2.03 -20.58
CA GLY A 138 20.17 3.08 -21.15
C GLY A 138 19.64 4.51 -20.92
N LEU A 139 18.78 4.71 -19.92
CA LEU A 139 18.14 6.00 -19.62
C LEU A 139 18.75 6.70 -18.41
N ARG A 140 19.66 6.05 -17.68
CA ARG A 140 20.19 6.58 -16.41
C ARG A 140 20.87 7.94 -16.56
N GLU A 141 21.69 8.13 -17.59
CA GLU A 141 22.39 9.39 -17.85
C GLU A 141 21.45 10.52 -18.30
N LYS A 142 20.27 10.16 -18.82
CA LYS A 142 19.22 11.10 -19.23
C LYS A 142 18.21 11.39 -18.12
N THR A 143 18.45 10.85 -16.92
CA THR A 143 17.49 10.89 -15.82
C THR A 143 18.12 11.42 -14.55
N GLU A 144 17.52 12.45 -13.97
CA GLU A 144 17.80 12.93 -12.63
C GLU A 144 16.84 12.27 -11.63
N ILE A 145 17.37 11.61 -10.61
CA ILE A 145 16.59 11.04 -9.51
C ILE A 145 16.82 11.90 -8.27
N THR A 146 15.75 12.50 -7.75
CA THR A 146 15.78 13.27 -6.51
C THR A 146 14.98 12.52 -5.46
N TYR A 147 15.62 12.17 -4.35
CA TYR A 147 14.96 11.60 -3.18
C TYR A 147 14.79 12.67 -2.11
N THR A 148 13.56 12.87 -1.63
CA THR A 148 13.25 13.84 -0.58
C THR A 148 12.53 13.16 0.57
N TYR A 149 12.97 13.47 1.78
CA TYR A 149 12.35 13.03 3.03
C TYR A 149 12.21 14.26 3.95
N PRO A 150 11.03 14.49 4.55
CA PRO A 150 10.78 15.62 5.44
C PRO A 150 11.55 15.53 6.76
#